data_AF-A0A834I7H0-F1
#
_entry.id   AF-A0A834I7H0-F1
#
_cell.length_a   1.000
_cell.length_b   1.000
_cell.length_c   1.000
_cell.angle_alpha   90.00
_cell.angle_beta   90.00
_cell.angle_gamma   90.00
#
_symmetry.space_group_name_H-M   'P 1'
#
loop_
_entity.id
_entity.type
_entity.pdbx_description
1 polymer ?
#
loop_
_entity_poly.entity_id
_entity_poly.type
_entity_poly.pdbx_seq_one_letter_code
_entity_poly.pdbx_strand_id
1 'polypeptide(L)'
;MDKKEFRVLIKYCLLKGKNTVEAKTWLDAEFPDTAPGESTIEDWHAKFRCGEMSTEDGERSGRPKKFVSDHNIKKIHKIILNGRKLKLSEIADTLKISIERVHHIIQEYLGMRKLCAKWVLRELTFDQKQRRVDDSEQCLKIIKKARVFASMCYNG
;
A
#
# COMPACT_ATOMS: atom_id res chain seq x y z
N MET A 1 -17.36 -17.68 22.04
CA MET A 1 -17.68 -16.24 21.98
C MET A 1 -16.40 -15.49 21.68
N ASP A 2 -16.44 -14.49 20.80
CA ASP A 2 -15.27 -13.67 20.45
C ASP A 2 -14.92 -12.69 21.57
N LYS A 3 -13.65 -12.26 21.63
CA LYS A 3 -13.16 -11.31 22.63
C LYS A 3 -13.90 -9.98 22.59
N LYS A 4 -14.37 -9.54 21.42
CA LYS A 4 -15.14 -8.30 21.28
C LYS A 4 -16.53 -8.41 21.90
N GLU A 5 -17.18 -9.57 21.77
CA GLU A 5 -18.51 -9.83 22.31
C GLU A 5 -18.49 -9.76 23.85
N PHE A 6 -17.46 -10.30 24.50
CA PHE A 6 -17.30 -10.16 25.95
C PHE A 6 -17.12 -8.70 26.40
N ARG A 7 -16.49 -7.84 25.61
CA ARG A 7 -16.38 -6.40 25.95
C ARG A 7 -17.74 -5.72 25.91
N VAL A 8 -18.60 -6.09 24.97
CA VAL A 8 -19.99 -5.60 24.90
C VAL A 8 -20.76 -6.04 26.15
N LEU A 9 -20.60 -7.29 26.56
CA LEU A 9 -21.23 -7.82 27.77
C LEU A 9 -20.73 -7.14 29.06
N ILE A 10 -19.42 -6.91 29.17
CA ILE A 10 -18.83 -6.16 30.30
C ILE A 10 -19.37 -4.73 30.34
N LYS A 11 -19.47 -4.07 29.17
CA LYS A 11 -20.07 -2.74 29.03
C LYS A 11 -21.54 -2.74 29.46
N TYR A 12 -22.30 -3.76 29.07
CA TYR A 12 -23.69 -3.93 29.49
C TYR A 12 -23.80 -4.10 31.01
N CYS A 13 -22.95 -4.90 31.64
CA CYS A 13 -22.90 -5.05 33.09
C CYS A 13 -22.64 -3.71 33.80
N LEU A 14 -21.70 -2.92 33.31
CA LEU A 14 -21.45 -1.57 33.84
C LEU A 14 -22.68 -0.67 33.71
N LEU A 15 -23.34 -0.65 32.54
CA LEU A 15 -24.54 0.16 32.31
C LEU A 15 -25.73 -0.28 33.19
N LYS A 16 -25.75 -1.53 33.62
CA LYS A 16 -26.72 -2.06 34.59
C LYS A 16 -26.34 -1.81 36.04
N GLY A 17 -25.22 -1.13 36.31
CA GLY A 17 -24.76 -0.80 37.65
C GLY A 17 -24.13 -1.96 38.41
N LYS A 18 -23.82 -3.08 37.73
CA LYS A 18 -23.13 -4.21 38.36
C LYS A 18 -21.66 -3.87 38.59
N ASN A 19 -21.11 -4.36 39.71
CA ASN A 19 -19.67 -4.29 39.97
C ASN A 19 -18.90 -5.40 39.22
N THR A 20 -17.57 -5.36 39.26
CA THR A 20 -16.70 -6.32 38.55
C THR A 20 -16.88 -7.76 39.03
N VAL A 21 -17.14 -7.96 40.33
CA VAL A 21 -17.38 -9.28 40.93
C VAL A 21 -18.70 -9.87 40.43
N GLU A 22 -19.79 -9.09 40.48
CA GLU A 22 -21.10 -9.48 39.96
C GLU A 22 -21.07 -9.74 38.45
N ALA A 23 -20.30 -8.95 37.71
CA ALA A 23 -20.09 -9.16 36.29
C ALA A 23 -19.34 -10.47 36.02
N LYS A 24 -18.32 -10.80 36.82
CA LYS A 24 -17.56 -12.05 36.71
C LYS A 24 -18.43 -13.26 37.04
N THR A 25 -19.16 -13.24 38.16
CA THR A 25 -20.07 -14.32 38.55
C THR A 25 -21.15 -14.56 37.49
N TRP A 26 -21.71 -13.48 36.93
CA TRP A 26 -22.70 -13.59 35.87
C TRP A 26 -22.11 -14.16 34.57
N LEU A 27 -20.92 -13.71 34.17
CA LEU A 27 -20.23 -14.22 32.98
C LEU A 27 -19.81 -15.69 33.13
N ASP A 28 -19.40 -16.12 34.32
CA ASP A 28 -19.04 -17.52 34.59
C ASP A 28 -20.26 -18.44 34.62
N ALA A 29 -21.40 -17.94 35.12
CA ALA A 29 -22.64 -18.70 35.11
C ALA A 29 -23.19 -18.91 33.70
N GLU A 30 -23.10 -17.89 32.84
CA GLU A 30 -23.61 -17.94 31.47
C GLU A 30 -22.61 -18.58 30.49
N PHE A 31 -21.31 -18.42 30.71
CA PHE A 31 -20.23 -18.84 29.80
C PHE A 31 -19.07 -19.58 30.51
N PRO A 32 -19.31 -20.73 31.15
CA PRO A 32 -18.35 -21.39 32.05
C PRO A 32 -16.98 -21.70 31.42
N ASP A 33 -16.96 -22.14 30.16
CA ASP A 33 -15.71 -22.56 29.48
C ASP A 33 -14.98 -21.43 28.74
N THR A 34 -15.62 -20.27 28.55
CA THR A 34 -15.09 -19.20 27.69
C THR A 34 -15.05 -17.83 28.34
N ALA A 35 -15.52 -17.72 29.59
CA ALA A 35 -15.55 -16.47 30.31
C ALA A 35 -14.15 -15.83 30.44
N PRO A 36 -14.05 -14.50 30.28
CA PRO A 36 -12.80 -13.79 30.45
C PRO A 36 -12.29 -13.89 31.89
N GLY A 37 -10.97 -13.80 32.05
CA GLY A 37 -10.34 -13.74 33.37
C GLY A 37 -10.73 -12.46 34.12
N GLU A 38 -10.64 -12.49 35.45
CA GLU A 38 -11.00 -11.38 36.33
C GLU A 38 -10.27 -10.08 35.96
N SER A 39 -8.96 -10.13 35.73
CA SER A 39 -8.16 -8.98 35.32
C SER A 39 -8.67 -8.32 34.02
N THR A 40 -9.15 -9.11 33.07
CA THR A 40 -9.68 -8.59 31.81
C THR A 40 -10.99 -7.84 32.05
N ILE A 41 -11.84 -8.35 32.94
CA ILE A 41 -13.09 -7.68 33.31
C ILE A 41 -12.79 -6.38 34.02
N GLU A 42 -11.86 -6.37 34.98
CA GLU A 42 -11.46 -5.17 35.71
C GLU A 42 -10.88 -4.09 34.79
N ASP A 43 -9.97 -4.46 33.89
CA ASP A 43 -9.36 -3.53 32.93
C ASP A 43 -10.40 -2.87 32.03
N TRP A 44 -11.32 -3.66 31.45
CA TRP A 44 -12.38 -3.13 30.60
C TRP A 44 -13.39 -2.31 31.39
N HIS A 45 -13.75 -2.76 32.58
CA HIS A 45 -14.66 -2.03 33.45
C HIS A 45 -14.05 -0.70 33.94
N ALA A 46 -12.74 -0.64 34.15
CA ALA A 46 -12.03 0.61 34.46
C ALA A 46 -12.02 1.55 33.25
N LYS A 47 -11.70 1.05 32.05
CA LYS A 47 -11.74 1.84 30.80
C LYS A 47 -13.11 2.46 30.54
N PHE A 48 -14.17 1.66 30.68
CA PHE A 48 -15.55 2.13 30.49
C PHE A 48 -15.95 3.16 31.56
N ARG A 49 -15.54 2.99 32.82
CA ARG A 49 -15.74 4.01 33.87
C ARG A 49 -15.00 5.32 33.57
N CYS A 50 -13.83 5.25 32.95
CA CYS A 50 -13.06 6.42 32.52
C CYS A 50 -13.65 7.11 31.26
N GLY A 51 -14.78 6.61 30.73
CA GLY A 51 -15.48 7.22 29.59
C GLY A 51 -15.12 6.63 28.22
N GLU A 52 -14.16 5.71 28.13
CA GLU A 52 -13.78 5.06 26.86
C GLU A 52 -14.75 3.92 26.53
N MET A 53 -15.92 4.26 25.99
CA MET A 53 -17.02 3.31 25.72
C MET A 53 -16.85 2.47 24.44
N SER A 54 -15.70 2.54 23.77
CA SER A 54 -15.40 1.75 22.57
C SER A 54 -15.09 0.30 22.95
N THR A 55 -15.67 -0.65 22.22
CA THR A 55 -15.35 -2.09 22.36
C THR A 55 -14.28 -2.54 21.37
N GLU A 56 -13.88 -1.66 20.45
CA GLU A 56 -12.86 -1.92 19.45
C GLU A 56 -11.46 -1.91 20.08
N ASP A 57 -10.53 -2.65 19.46
CA ASP A 57 -9.11 -2.51 19.80
C ASP A 57 -8.63 -1.13 19.38
N GLY A 58 -7.97 -0.41 20.30
CA GLY A 58 -7.24 0.80 19.95
C GLY A 58 -6.10 0.52 18.96
N GLU A 59 -5.56 1.57 18.35
CA GLU A 59 -4.39 1.46 17.48
C GLU A 59 -3.25 0.77 18.24
N ARG A 60 -2.86 -0.41 17.75
CA ARG A 60 -1.73 -1.12 18.34
C ARG A 60 -0.46 -0.42 17.93
N SER A 61 0.41 -0.12 18.90
CA SER A 61 1.79 0.27 18.63
C SER A 61 2.51 -0.90 17.96
N GLY A 62 2.51 -0.93 16.63
CA GLY A 62 3.26 -1.90 15.85
C GLY A 62 4.77 -1.68 15.98
N ARG A 63 5.56 -2.64 15.50
CA ARG A 63 7.01 -2.46 15.38
C ARG A 63 7.27 -1.20 14.54
N PRO A 64 7.96 -0.17 15.05
CA PRO A 64 8.26 1.01 14.25
C PRO A 64 9.01 0.59 13.00
N LYS A 65 8.62 1.13 11.84
CA LYS A 65 9.33 0.96 10.55
C LYS A 65 10.65 1.74 10.60
N LYS A 66 11.57 1.35 11.49
CA LYS A 66 12.82 2.06 11.81
C LYS A 66 13.73 2.34 10.59
N PHE A 67 13.53 1.67 9.46
CA PHE A 67 14.39 1.77 8.28
C PHE A 67 13.78 2.50 7.07
N VAL A 68 12.49 2.79 7.09
CA VAL A 68 11.85 3.60 6.04
C VAL A 68 11.86 5.05 6.51
N SER A 69 13.04 5.67 6.43
CA SER A 69 13.18 7.12 6.60
C SER A 69 12.96 7.81 5.26
N ASP A 70 12.32 8.98 5.28
CA ASP A 70 12.17 9.86 4.11
C ASP A 70 13.50 10.14 3.41
N HIS A 71 14.60 10.16 4.16
CA HIS A 71 15.95 10.29 3.62
C HIS A 71 16.32 9.13 2.68
N ASN A 72 16.06 7.90 3.11
CA ASN A 72 16.35 6.70 2.32
C ASN A 72 15.43 6.62 1.10
N ILE A 73 14.16 6.98 1.24
CA ILE A 73 13.21 7.05 0.12
C ILE A 73 13.73 8.03 -0.95
N LYS A 74 14.08 9.26 -0.55
CA LYS A 74 14.60 10.29 -1.47
C LYS A 74 15.90 9.85 -2.16
N LYS A 75 16.81 9.20 -1.43
CA LYS A 75 18.06 8.68 -2.00
C LYS A 75 17.81 7.58 -3.03
N ILE A 76 16.97 6.59 -2.71
CA ILE A 76 16.61 5.51 -3.64
C ILE A 76 15.99 6.10 -4.90
N HIS A 77 15.06 7.04 -4.76
CA HIS A 77 14.43 7.71 -5.88
C HIS A 77 15.44 8.41 -6.79
N LYS A 78 16.40 9.16 -6.22
CA LYS A 78 17.47 9.82 -6.97
C LYS A 78 18.36 8.83 -7.73
N ILE A 79 18.72 7.72 -7.10
CA ILE A 79 19.55 6.67 -7.73
C ILE A 79 18.83 6.07 -8.94
N ILE A 80 17.54 5.74 -8.81
CA ILE A 80 16.73 5.16 -9.89
C ILE A 80 16.58 6.12 -11.08
N LEU A 81 16.34 7.41 -10.80
CA LEU A 81 16.22 8.42 -11.87
C LEU A 81 17.52 8.59 -12.66
N ASN A 82 18.67 8.49 -11.98
CA ASN A 82 19.97 8.58 -12.62
C ASN A 82 20.34 7.30 -13.41
N GLY A 83 19.85 6.13 -13.00
CA GLY A 83 20.19 4.84 -13.60
C GLY A 83 18.98 3.93 -13.82
N ARG A 84 18.36 4.00 -15.00
CA ARG A 84 17.16 3.20 -15.34
C ARG A 84 17.38 1.68 -15.40
N LYS A 85 18.63 1.20 -15.44
CA LYS A 85 18.99 -0.23 -15.57
C LYS A 85 19.66 -0.81 -14.32
N LEU A 86 19.65 -0.09 -13.20
CA LEU A 86 20.32 -0.53 -11.97
C LEU A 86 19.67 -1.78 -11.36
N LYS A 87 20.50 -2.64 -10.77
CA LYS A 87 20.04 -3.81 -10.02
C LYS A 87 19.68 -3.41 -8.60
N LEU A 88 18.72 -4.12 -8.00
CA LEU A 88 18.35 -3.91 -6.59
C LEU A 88 19.52 -4.12 -5.64
N SER A 89 20.40 -5.09 -5.94
CA SER A 89 21.62 -5.37 -5.18
C SER A 89 22.57 -4.17 -5.15
N GLU A 90 22.76 -3.49 -6.28
CA GLU A 90 23.63 -2.31 -6.38
C GLU A 90 23.11 -1.17 -5.51
N ILE A 91 21.79 -0.95 -5.50
CA ILE A 91 21.14 0.07 -4.66
C ILE A 91 21.27 -0.29 -3.17
N ALA A 92 21.05 -1.57 -2.84
CA ALA A 92 21.19 -2.11 -1.49
C ALA A 92 22.61 -1.93 -0.96
N ASP A 93 23.62 -2.29 -1.76
CA ASP A 93 25.04 -2.19 -1.42
C ASP A 93 25.49 -0.74 -1.23
N THR A 94 24.97 0.17 -2.05
CA THR A 94 25.25 1.61 -1.99
C THR A 94 24.70 2.24 -0.71
N LEU A 95 23.49 1.85 -0.31
CA LEU A 95 22.79 2.43 0.83
C LEU A 95 23.01 1.64 2.14
N LYS A 96 23.66 0.48 2.06
CA LYS A 96 23.81 -0.48 3.19
C LYS A 96 22.46 -0.85 3.80
N ILE A 97 21.48 -1.11 2.94
CA ILE A 97 20.12 -1.52 3.28
C ILE A 97 19.91 -2.93 2.72
N SER A 98 19.05 -3.74 3.34
CA SER A 98 18.71 -5.06 2.78
C SER A 98 17.97 -4.93 1.44
N ILE A 99 18.16 -5.92 0.55
CA ILE A 99 17.54 -5.93 -0.79
C ILE A 99 16.01 -5.92 -0.69
N GLU A 100 15.44 -6.68 0.23
CA GLU A 100 13.99 -6.76 0.46
C GLU A 100 13.43 -5.40 0.85
N ARG A 101 14.18 -4.62 1.64
CA ARG A 101 13.76 -3.29 2.06
C ARG A 101 13.81 -2.29 0.92
N VAL A 102 14.84 -2.35 0.07
CA VAL A 102 14.90 -1.53 -1.14
C VAL A 102 13.73 -1.87 -2.06
N HIS A 103 13.45 -3.14 -2.27
CA HIS A 103 12.28 -3.60 -3.04
C HIS A 103 10.97 -3.06 -2.46
N HIS A 104 10.77 -3.19 -1.15
CA HIS A 104 9.58 -2.67 -0.46
C HIS A 104 9.44 -1.14 -0.60
N ILE A 105 10.55 -0.39 -0.53
CA ILE A 105 10.51 1.08 -0.73
C ILE A 105 10.09 1.43 -2.15
N ILE A 106 10.66 0.74 -3.15
CA ILE A 106 10.36 0.98 -4.56
C ILE A 106 8.89 0.69 -4.87
N GLN A 107 8.35 -0.42 -4.35
CA GLN A 107 6.99 -0.85 -4.63
C GLN A 107 5.94 -0.05 -3.84
N GLU A 108 6.10 0.06 -2.52
CA GLU A 108 5.04 0.60 -1.64
C GLU A 108 5.11 2.12 -1.48
N TYR A 109 6.30 2.73 -1.54
CA TYR A 109 6.47 4.17 -1.30
C TYR A 109 6.69 4.96 -2.58
N LEU A 110 7.39 4.39 -3.56
CA LEU A 110 7.61 5.04 -4.86
C LEU A 110 6.59 4.62 -5.92
N GLY A 111 5.84 3.52 -5.70
CA GLY A 111 4.86 3.01 -6.67
C GLY A 111 5.49 2.57 -8.00
N MET A 112 6.79 2.28 -8.02
CA MET A 112 7.54 1.97 -9.24
C MET A 112 7.56 0.45 -9.48
N ARG A 113 7.53 0.06 -10.76
CA ARG A 113 7.63 -1.35 -11.18
C ARG A 113 8.75 -1.53 -12.18
N LYS A 114 9.40 -2.68 -12.13
CA LYS A 114 10.40 -3.07 -13.13
C LYS A 114 9.71 -3.34 -14.46
N LEU A 115 10.18 -2.69 -15.52
CA LEU A 115 9.76 -2.96 -16.89
C LEU A 115 10.91 -3.61 -17.66
N CYS A 116 10.59 -4.60 -18.50
CA CYS A 116 11.56 -5.17 -19.41
C CYS A 116 11.84 -4.21 -20.56
N ALA A 117 13.11 -4.08 -20.96
CA ALA A 117 13.46 -3.34 -22.15
C ALA A 117 12.87 -4.03 -23.39
N LYS A 118 12.39 -3.25 -24.36
CA LYS A 118 11.97 -3.77 -25.67
C LYS A 118 13.19 -4.00 -26.54
N TRP A 119 13.24 -5.16 -27.21
CA TRP A 119 14.25 -5.43 -28.22
C TRP A 119 14.05 -4.52 -29.43
N VAL A 120 15.15 -3.90 -29.88
CA VAL A 120 15.19 -3.09 -31.10
C VAL A 120 16.19 -3.73 -32.04
N LEU A 121 15.75 -4.00 -33.27
CA LEU A 121 16.51 -4.79 -34.26
C LEU A 121 17.88 -4.21 -34.62
N ARG A 122 18.01 -2.88 -34.59
CA ARG A 122 19.25 -2.18 -34.93
C ARG A 122 19.31 -0.82 -34.24
N GLU A 123 20.52 -0.43 -33.85
CA GLU A 123 20.81 0.93 -33.42
C GLU A 123 20.95 1.83 -34.65
N LEU A 124 20.08 2.84 -34.74
CA LEU A 124 20.04 3.76 -35.87
C LEU A 124 21.01 4.92 -35.65
N THR A 125 21.73 5.29 -36.71
CA THR A 125 22.52 6.53 -36.74
C THR A 125 21.61 7.76 -36.73
N PHE A 126 22.19 8.93 -36.48
CA PHE A 126 21.45 10.20 -36.51
C PHE A 126 20.74 10.40 -37.86
N ASP A 127 21.47 10.26 -38.98
CA ASP A 127 20.93 10.44 -40.33
C ASP A 127 19.81 9.44 -40.65
N GLN A 128 19.95 8.19 -40.18
CA GLN A 128 18.93 7.16 -40.34
C GLN A 128 17.65 7.49 -39.57
N LYS A 129 17.76 8.10 -38.38
CA LYS A 129 16.59 8.57 -37.61
C LYS A 129 15.91 9.70 -38.34
N GLN A 130 16.66 10.68 -38.84
CA GLN A 130 16.09 11.83 -39.55
C GLN A 130 15.35 11.38 -40.80
N ARG A 131 15.97 10.52 -41.63
CA ARG A 131 15.33 9.98 -42.83
C ARG A 131 14.01 9.28 -42.52
N ARG A 132 13.95 8.49 -41.44
CA ARG A 132 12.70 7.82 -41.03
C ARG A 132 11.60 8.80 -40.64
N VAL A 133 11.96 9.93 -40.02
CA VAL A 133 10.99 11.00 -39.70
C VAL A 133 10.49 11.62 -40.99
N ASP A 134 11.38 12.01 -41.90
CA ASP A 134 11.03 12.63 -43.18
C ASP A 134 10.11 11.73 -44.02
N ASP A 135 10.46 10.45 -44.15
CA ASP A 135 9.67 9.43 -44.84
C ASP A 135 8.28 9.28 -44.21
N SER A 136 8.21 9.25 -42.87
CA SER A 136 6.96 9.12 -42.14
C SER A 136 6.05 10.33 -42.32
N GLU A 137 6.63 11.54 -42.32
CA GLU A 137 5.89 12.77 -42.57
C GLU A 137 5.35 12.83 -43.99
N GLN A 138 6.14 12.40 -44.98
CA GLN A 138 5.70 12.31 -46.37
C GLN A 138 4.55 11.32 -46.53
N CYS A 139 4.68 10.11 -45.97
CA CYS A 139 3.60 9.11 -45.93
C CYS A 139 2.34 9.66 -45.26
N LEU A 140 2.48 10.36 -44.13
CA LEU A 140 1.35 10.95 -43.42
C LEU A 140 0.64 12.01 -44.26
N LYS A 141 1.37 12.86 -45.00
CA LYS A 141 0.79 13.85 -45.91
C LYS A 141 -0.02 13.18 -47.02
N ILE A 142 0.50 12.10 -47.60
CA ILE A 142 -0.20 11.33 -48.65
C ILE A 142 -1.47 10.71 -48.09
N ILE A 143 -1.40 10.04 -46.93
CA ILE A 143 -2.57 9.42 -46.29
C ILE A 143 -3.64 10.46 -45.96
N LYS A 144 -3.25 11.63 -45.42
CA LYS A 144 -4.19 12.72 -45.13
C LYS A 144 -4.88 13.22 -46.40
N LYS A 145 -4.15 13.43 -47.50
CA LYS A 145 -4.73 13.83 -48.79
C LYS A 145 -5.69 12.77 -49.34
N ALA A 146 -5.31 11.50 -49.31
CA ALA A 146 -6.16 10.40 -49.77
C ALA A 146 -7.44 10.28 -48.93
N ARG A 147 -7.36 10.52 -47.62
CA ARG A 147 -8.52 10.50 -46.71
C ARG A 147 -9.49 11.64 -46.99
N VAL A 148 -8.99 12.84 -47.33
CA VAL A 148 -9.82 13.97 -47.77
C VAL A 148 -10.49 13.64 -49.10
N PHE A 149 -9.75 13.08 -50.06
CA PHE A 149 -10.29 12.67 -51.36
C PHE A 149 -11.38 11.61 -51.22
N ALA A 150 -11.16 10.58 -50.39
CA ALA A 150 -12.16 9.56 -50.11
C ALA A 150 -13.41 10.16 -49.45
N SER A 151 -13.26 11.10 -48.50
CA SER A 151 -14.43 11.75 -47.89
C SER A 151 -15.24 12.61 -48.85
N MET A 152 -14.62 13.16 -49.91
CA MET A 152 -15.29 13.89 -50.98
C MET A 152 -15.99 12.98 -51.98
N CYS A 153 -15.42 11.81 -52.31
CA CYS A 153 -16.00 10.88 -53.26
C CYS A 153 -17.15 10.02 -52.71
N TYR A 154 -17.22 9.81 -51.39
CA TYR A 154 -18.21 8.91 -50.75
C TYR A 154 -19.30 9.62 -49.94
N ASN A 155 -19.29 10.96 -49.85
CA ASN A 155 -20.37 11.76 -49.22
C ASN A 155 -21.02 12.75 -50.22
N GLY A 156 -20.89 12.50 -51.52
CA GLY A 156 -21.60 13.21 -52.59
C GLY A 156 -22.80 12.43 -53.07
#